data_AF-A0A8J5P0K6-F1
#
_entry.id   AF-A0A8J5P0K6-F1
#
_cell.length_a   1.000
_cell.length_b   1.000
_cell.length_c   1.000
_cell.angle_alpha   90.00
_cell.angle_beta   90.00
_cell.angle_gamma   90.00
#
_symmetry.space_group_name_H-M   'P 1'
#
loop_
_entity.id
_entity.type
_entity.pdbx_description
1 polymer ?
#
loop_
_entity_poly.entity_id
_entity_poly.type
_entity_poly.pdbx_seq_one_letter_code
_entity_poly.pdbx_strand_id
1 'polypeptide(L)'
;MNGMVCKASIPKPVLPSSSQVYHSADEWYAASAAMHLAQLLFQHNDLVDSEDDCRNKYVARYLFHLLAKKDHLSAFGFVEDNWSAQPQSLELSCSMPYGTDSFRLWCDDLRPHNILLNHQDNIVAALDWEFAYSAPTQFSLDPPWWLLLQLPELWSSGIDDWSQI
;
A
#
# COMPACT_ATOMS: atom_id res chain seq x y z
N MET A 1 9.24 -2.96 4.18
CA MET A 1 9.30 -3.94 5.31
C MET A 1 10.37 -3.65 6.37
N ASN A 2 11.57 -3.17 6.01
CA ASN A 2 12.65 -2.92 7.00
C ASN A 2 12.28 -1.93 8.12
N GLY A 3 11.45 -0.93 7.83
CA GLY A 3 10.97 0.03 8.85
C GLY A 3 10.20 -0.63 10.01
N MET A 4 9.52 -1.75 9.78
CA MET A 4 8.77 -2.46 10.83
C MET A 4 9.68 -3.11 11.87
N VAL A 5 10.85 -3.59 11.45
CA VAL A 5 11.84 -4.17 12.37
C VAL A 5 12.70 -3.05 12.96
N CYS A 6 13.18 -2.13 12.13
CA CYS A 6 14.18 -1.14 12.52
C CYS A 6 13.58 0.07 13.27
N LYS A 7 12.41 0.55 12.86
CA LYS A 7 11.77 1.73 13.47
C LYS A 7 10.71 1.36 14.50
N ALA A 8 9.90 0.34 14.21
CA ALA A 8 8.81 -0.05 15.10
C ALA A 8 9.21 -1.09 16.17
N SER A 9 10.43 -1.63 16.11
CA SER A 9 10.92 -2.65 17.05
C SER A 9 9.95 -3.83 17.23
N ILE A 10 9.20 -4.19 16.18
CA ILE A 10 8.21 -5.27 16.25
C ILE A 10 8.96 -6.59 16.55
N PRO A 11 8.53 -7.36 17.57
CA PRO A 11 9.13 -8.65 17.86
C PRO A 11 9.00 -9.60 16.66
N LYS A 12 10.10 -10.28 16.30
CA LYS A 12 10.11 -11.24 15.16
C LYS A 12 8.94 -12.26 15.18
N PRO A 13 8.50 -12.80 16.34
CA PRO A 13 7.36 -13.73 16.37
C PRO A 13 6.01 -13.13 15.95
N VAL A 14 5.88 -11.80 15.94
CA VAL A 14 4.66 -11.09 15.49
C VAL A 14 4.65 -10.90 13.97
N LEU A 15 5.84 -10.84 13.35
CA LEU A 15 5.97 -10.71 11.91
C LEU A 15 5.76 -12.05 11.21
N PRO A 16 5.34 -12.06 9.94
CA PRO A 16 5.32 -13.27 9.14
C PRO A 16 6.68 -13.98 9.16
N SER A 17 6.63 -15.32 9.21
CA SER A 17 7.82 -16.16 9.07
C SER A 17 8.57 -15.81 7.78
N SER A 18 9.90 -15.87 7.80
CA SER A 18 10.71 -15.75 6.59
C SER A 18 10.44 -16.85 5.56
N SER A 19 9.84 -17.97 5.97
CA SER A 19 9.41 -19.07 5.11
C SER A 19 7.95 -18.96 4.67
N GLN A 20 7.22 -17.93 5.12
CA GLN A 20 5.83 -17.73 4.74
C GLN A 20 5.78 -17.39 3.24
N VAL A 21 4.96 -18.14 2.51
CA VAL A 21 4.62 -17.86 1.11
C VAL A 21 3.11 -17.60 1.07
N TYR A 22 2.70 -16.60 0.32
CA TYR A 22 1.29 -16.27 0.10
C TYR A 22 0.89 -16.82 -1.27
N HIS A 23 -0.20 -17.56 -1.32
CA HIS A 23 -0.69 -18.21 -2.53
C HIS A 23 -1.86 -17.45 -3.17
N SER A 24 -2.37 -16.41 -2.53
CA SER A 24 -3.36 -15.51 -3.11
C SER A 24 -3.10 -14.05 -2.76
N ALA A 25 -3.67 -13.15 -3.57
CA ALA A 25 -3.71 -11.74 -3.28
C ALA A 25 -4.36 -11.45 -1.90
N ASP A 26 -5.44 -12.15 -1.57
CA ASP A 26 -6.16 -11.99 -0.31
C ASP A 26 -5.30 -12.36 0.91
N GLU A 27 -4.57 -13.48 0.85
CA GLU A 27 -3.64 -13.87 1.91
C GLU A 27 -2.54 -12.82 2.11
N TRP A 28 -2.02 -12.27 1.01
CA TRP A 28 -1.01 -11.23 1.03
C TRP A 28 -1.57 -9.93 1.64
N TYR A 29 -2.74 -9.48 1.23
CA TYR A 29 -3.41 -8.29 1.78
C TYR A 29 -3.72 -8.45 3.27
N ALA A 30 -4.24 -9.62 3.67
CA ALA A 30 -4.54 -9.91 5.08
C ALA A 30 -3.27 -9.84 5.95
N ALA A 31 -2.15 -10.38 5.46
CA ALA A 31 -0.87 -10.31 6.15
C ALA A 31 -0.32 -8.88 6.20
N SER A 32 -0.39 -8.14 5.08
CA SER A 32 0.01 -6.74 5.01
C SER A 32 -0.78 -5.88 5.99
N ALA A 33 -2.11 -6.02 6.02
CA ALA A 33 -2.97 -5.29 6.94
C ALA A 33 -2.67 -5.63 8.42
N ALA A 34 -2.40 -6.90 8.73
CA ALA A 34 -2.00 -7.30 10.08
C ALA A 34 -0.67 -6.68 10.49
N MET A 35 0.30 -6.60 9.58
CA MET A 35 1.59 -5.94 9.81
C MET A 35 1.43 -4.43 10.05
N HIS A 36 0.54 -3.74 9.32
CA HIS A 36 0.23 -2.33 9.57
C HIS A 36 -0.41 -2.09 10.94
N LEU A 37 -1.29 -2.97 11.40
CA LEU A 37 -1.81 -2.93 12.77
C LEU A 37 -0.71 -3.20 13.81
N ALA A 38 0.17 -4.18 13.57
CA ALA A 38 1.31 -4.42 14.46
C ALA A 38 2.20 -3.18 14.57
N GLN A 39 2.49 -2.49 13.47
CA GLN A 39 3.23 -1.23 13.50
C GLN A 39 2.57 -0.19 14.41
N LEU A 40 1.23 -0.10 14.39
CA LEU A 40 0.51 0.82 15.27
C LEU A 40 0.69 0.50 16.75
N LEU A 41 0.77 -0.79 17.08
CA LEU A 41 0.91 -1.27 18.46
C LEU A 41 2.34 -1.13 19.00
N PHE A 42 3.36 -1.33 18.16
CA PHE A 42 4.75 -1.43 18.61
C PHE A 42 5.59 -0.17 18.34
N GLN A 43 5.27 0.64 17.33
CA GLN A 43 6.06 1.83 17.03
C GLN A 43 5.74 2.95 18.02
N HIS A 44 6.68 3.19 18.95
CA HIS A 44 6.52 4.21 19.99
C HIS A 44 6.86 5.64 19.54
N ASN A 45 7.76 5.79 18.56
CA ASN A 45 8.27 7.09 18.13
C ASN A 45 7.80 7.43 16.71
N ASP A 46 7.53 8.71 16.48
CA ASP A 46 7.27 9.30 15.15
C ASP A 46 6.16 8.61 14.36
N LEU A 47 5.21 7.96 15.06
CA LEU A 47 4.06 7.32 14.43
C LEU A 47 2.83 8.20 14.48
N VAL A 48 2.62 8.91 15.59
CA VAL A 48 1.43 9.73 15.84
C VAL A 48 1.83 11.11 16.35
N ASP A 49 1.17 12.14 15.83
CA ASP A 49 1.45 13.54 16.18
C ASP A 49 0.49 14.07 17.26
N SER A 50 -0.68 13.45 17.39
CA SER A 50 -1.72 13.81 18.37
C SER A 50 -2.61 12.62 18.72
N GLU A 51 -3.49 12.78 19.71
CA GLU A 51 -4.47 11.76 20.06
C GLU A 51 -5.47 11.51 18.92
N ASP A 52 -5.92 12.57 18.24
CA ASP A 52 -6.87 12.45 17.14
C ASP A 52 -6.23 11.80 15.90
N ASP A 53 -4.97 12.14 15.61
CA ASP A 53 -4.19 11.45 14.57
C ASP A 53 -4.02 9.95 14.91
N CYS A 54 -3.75 9.61 16.16
CA CYS A 54 -3.70 8.22 16.62
C CYS A 54 -5.03 7.49 16.40
N ARG A 55 -6.16 8.11 16.78
CA ARG A 55 -7.51 7.56 16.57
C ARG A 55 -7.80 7.34 15.08
N ASN A 56 -7.49 8.31 14.24
CA ASN A 56 -7.70 8.23 12.80
C ASN A 56 -6.87 7.11 12.18
N LYS A 57 -5.57 7.02 12.51
CA LYS A 57 -4.68 5.94 12.07
C LYS A 57 -5.18 4.57 12.54
N TYR A 58 -5.68 4.46 13.78
CA TYR A 58 -6.27 3.24 14.29
C TYR A 58 -7.52 2.82 13.50
N VAL A 59 -8.49 3.73 13.34
CA VAL A 59 -9.73 3.45 12.62
C VAL A 59 -9.45 3.05 11.18
N ALA A 60 -8.60 3.81 10.46
CA ALA A 60 -8.25 3.51 9.08
C ALA A 60 -7.60 2.13 8.92
N ARG A 61 -6.57 1.82 9.73
CA ARG A 61 -5.88 0.51 9.67
C ARG A 61 -6.77 -0.64 10.10
N TYR A 62 -7.66 -0.41 11.06
CA TYR A 62 -8.61 -1.43 11.51
C TYR A 62 -9.66 -1.74 10.45
N LEU A 63 -10.25 -0.72 9.81
CA LEU A 63 -11.17 -0.90 8.69
C LEU A 63 -10.49 -1.60 7.51
N PHE A 64 -9.27 -1.17 7.16
CA PHE A 64 -8.47 -1.84 6.13
C PHE A 64 -8.23 -3.32 6.45
N HIS A 65 -7.89 -3.64 7.71
CA HIS A 65 -7.75 -5.03 8.15
C HIS A 65 -9.05 -5.84 8.07
N LEU A 66 -10.18 -5.25 8.44
CA LEU A 66 -11.49 -5.90 8.33
C LEU A 66 -11.86 -6.18 6.88
N LEU A 67 -11.57 -5.27 5.96
CA LEU A 67 -11.78 -5.46 4.52
C LEU A 67 -10.85 -6.54 3.97
N ALA A 68 -9.57 -6.52 4.36
CA ALA A 68 -8.60 -7.56 3.98
C ALA A 68 -9.04 -8.95 4.44
N LYS A 69 -9.59 -9.06 5.66
CA LYS A 69 -10.11 -10.33 6.22
C LYS A 69 -11.40 -10.84 5.55
N LYS A 70 -12.08 -9.99 4.80
CA LYS A 70 -13.27 -10.33 4.02
C LYS A 70 -12.95 -10.56 2.55
N ASP A 71 -11.67 -10.57 2.18
CA ASP A 71 -11.19 -10.75 0.80
C ASP A 71 -11.74 -9.65 -0.16
N HIS A 72 -12.03 -8.47 0.40
CA HIS A 72 -12.61 -7.36 -0.35
C HIS A 72 -11.56 -6.52 -1.08
N LEU A 73 -10.32 -6.49 -0.58
CA LEU A 73 -9.28 -5.59 -1.11
C LEU A 73 -8.72 -6.04 -2.47
N SER A 74 -8.71 -7.34 -2.78
CA SER A 74 -8.22 -7.83 -4.07
C SER A 74 -9.09 -7.39 -5.25
N ALA A 75 -10.39 -7.22 -5.02
CA ALA A 75 -11.33 -6.75 -6.01
C ALA A 75 -11.48 -5.22 -6.06
N PHE A 76 -10.97 -4.48 -5.07
CA PHE A 76 -11.19 -3.04 -4.95
C PHE A 76 -10.75 -2.28 -6.21
N GLY A 77 -11.64 -1.45 -6.76
CA GLY A 77 -11.36 -0.65 -7.96
C GLY A 77 -11.40 -1.40 -9.29
N PHE A 78 -11.60 -2.73 -9.29
CA PHE A 78 -11.85 -3.52 -10.50
C PHE A 78 -13.34 -3.63 -10.80
N VAL A 79 -13.69 -4.14 -11.98
CA VAL A 79 -15.09 -4.39 -12.40
C VAL A 79 -15.82 -5.33 -11.42
N GLU A 80 -15.09 -6.21 -10.78
CA GLU A 80 -15.58 -7.17 -9.78
C GLU A 80 -15.80 -6.55 -8.40
N ASP A 81 -15.41 -5.29 -8.17
CA ASP A 81 -15.74 -4.56 -6.94
C ASP A 81 -17.25 -4.36 -6.83
N ASN A 82 -17.88 -5.06 -5.89
CA ASN A 82 -19.32 -5.00 -5.65
C ASN A 82 -19.68 -4.52 -4.24
N TRP A 83 -18.70 -4.09 -3.47
CA TRP A 83 -18.87 -3.74 -2.07
C TRP A 83 -18.51 -2.28 -1.79
N SER A 84 -17.66 -1.66 -2.62
CA SER A 84 -17.27 -0.27 -2.46
C SER A 84 -18.20 0.67 -3.24
N ALA A 85 -18.06 1.97 -2.98
CA ALA A 85 -18.78 3.01 -3.73
C ALA A 85 -18.12 3.35 -5.09
N GLN A 86 -16.87 2.90 -5.32
CA GLN A 86 -16.06 3.25 -6.50
C GLN A 86 -16.70 2.89 -7.86
N PRO A 87 -17.36 1.73 -8.04
CA PRO A 87 -17.98 1.36 -9.32
C PRO A 87 -19.07 2.33 -9.79
N GLN A 88 -19.62 3.15 -8.88
CA GLN A 88 -20.66 4.12 -9.19
C GLN A 88 -20.08 5.45 -9.67
N SER A 89 -18.80 5.73 -9.40
CA SER A 89 -18.14 7.01 -9.67
C SER A 89 -17.09 6.97 -10.77
N LEU A 90 -16.50 5.80 -11.06
CA LEU A 90 -15.41 5.65 -12.03
C LEU A 90 -15.79 4.62 -13.11
N GLU A 91 -15.78 5.04 -14.38
CA GLU A 91 -15.88 4.14 -15.53
C GLU A 91 -14.53 3.40 -15.78
N LEU A 92 -13.98 2.76 -14.75
CA LEU A 92 -12.80 1.91 -14.91
C LEU A 92 -13.25 0.54 -15.46
N SER A 93 -12.79 0.19 -16.66
CA SER A 93 -13.19 -1.05 -17.35
C SER A 93 -12.22 -2.23 -17.13
N CYS A 94 -11.42 -2.20 -16.05
CA CYS A 94 -10.38 -3.20 -15.81
C CYS A 94 -10.92 -4.39 -15.00
N SER A 95 -10.81 -5.60 -15.54
CA SER A 95 -11.10 -6.82 -14.80
C SER A 95 -9.96 -7.18 -13.84
N MET A 96 -10.34 -7.68 -12.67
CA MET A 96 -9.43 -8.14 -11.63
C MET A 96 -8.54 -9.30 -12.17
N PRO A 97 -7.21 -9.24 -12.00
CA PRO A 97 -6.33 -10.34 -12.36
C PRO A 97 -6.56 -11.55 -11.44
N TYR A 98 -6.17 -12.76 -11.88
CA TYR A 98 -6.25 -13.96 -11.05
C TYR A 98 -5.45 -13.79 -9.75
N GLY A 99 -6.10 -14.05 -8.61
CA GLY A 99 -5.49 -13.88 -7.29
C GLY A 99 -4.32 -14.80 -6.98
N THR A 100 -4.23 -15.97 -7.64
CA THR A 100 -3.31 -17.04 -7.25
C THR A 100 -1.97 -17.07 -7.97
N ASP A 101 -1.89 -16.54 -9.20
CA ASP A 101 -0.74 -16.78 -10.10
C ASP A 101 -0.05 -15.49 -10.57
N SER A 102 -0.32 -14.35 -9.93
CA SER A 102 0.02 -13.04 -10.49
C SER A 102 0.89 -12.15 -9.58
N PHE A 103 1.83 -12.73 -8.84
CA PHE A 103 2.81 -11.94 -8.07
C PHE A 103 3.90 -11.36 -8.97
N ARG A 104 4.25 -10.09 -8.74
CA ARG A 104 5.30 -9.36 -9.47
C ARG A 104 6.24 -8.65 -8.50
N LEU A 105 7.40 -8.27 -9.00
CA LEU A 105 8.30 -7.36 -8.29
C LEU A 105 7.76 -5.93 -8.46
N TRP A 106 7.49 -5.28 -7.34
CA TRP A 106 7.05 -3.88 -7.23
C TRP A 106 8.15 -3.05 -6.58
N CYS A 107 8.10 -1.73 -6.78
CA CYS A 107 8.95 -0.77 -6.09
C CYS A 107 8.21 0.56 -5.95
N ASP A 108 7.99 0.99 -4.71
CA ASP A 108 7.20 2.20 -4.41
C ASP A 108 7.95 3.50 -4.69
N ASP A 109 9.29 3.47 -4.86
CA ASP A 109 10.11 4.67 -4.95
C ASP A 109 10.82 4.87 -6.31
N LEU A 110 10.18 4.47 -7.41
CA LEU A 110 10.66 4.73 -8.78
C LEU A 110 10.45 6.19 -9.24
N ARG A 111 10.67 7.16 -8.35
CA ARG A 111 10.64 8.60 -8.65
C ARG A 111 11.63 8.97 -9.74
N PRO A 112 11.43 10.08 -10.48
CA PRO A 112 12.33 10.52 -11.54
C PRO A 112 13.81 10.61 -11.13
N HIS A 113 14.11 10.98 -9.88
CA HIS A 113 15.50 11.06 -9.38
C HIS A 113 16.20 9.70 -9.28
N ASN A 114 15.43 8.61 -9.21
CA ASN A 114 15.94 7.23 -9.14
C ASN A 114 16.08 6.59 -10.53
N ILE A 115 15.82 7.33 -11.61
CA ILE A 115 15.96 6.84 -12.99
C ILE A 115 17.15 7.52 -13.67
N LEU A 116 18.10 6.72 -14.15
CA LEU A 116 19.27 7.21 -14.88
C LEU A 116 18.98 7.25 -16.38
N LEU A 117 19.34 8.35 -17.02
CA LEU A 117 19.26 8.55 -18.46
C LEU A 117 20.66 8.65 -19.08
N ASN A 118 20.81 8.19 -20.31
CA ASN A 118 22.01 8.47 -21.11
C ASN A 118 21.91 9.84 -21.82
N HIS A 119 22.95 10.21 -22.58
CA HIS A 119 23.00 11.46 -23.35
C HIS A 119 21.93 11.59 -24.46
N GLN A 120 21.19 10.51 -24.73
CA GLN A 120 20.08 10.47 -25.70
C GLN A 120 18.73 10.32 -24.99
N ASP A 121 18.64 10.65 -23.70
CA ASP A 121 17.43 10.57 -22.87
C ASP A 121 16.80 9.17 -22.76
N ASN A 122 17.57 8.11 -23.03
CA ASN A 122 17.08 6.74 -22.82
C ASN A 122 17.32 6.30 -21.38
N ILE A 123 16.33 5.62 -20.80
CA ILE A 123 16.47 4.96 -19.49
C ILE A 123 17.55 3.88 -19.58
N VAL A 124 18.59 4.00 -18.76
CA VAL A 124 19.71 3.05 -18.70
C VAL A 124 19.78 2.27 -17.39
N ALA A 125 19.22 2.80 -16.32
CA ALA A 125 19.13 2.09 -15.04
C ALA A 125 18.03 2.70 -14.15
N ALA A 126 17.51 1.86 -13.26
CA ALA A 126 16.76 2.29 -12.08
C ALA A 126 17.60 2.02 -10.83
N LEU A 127 17.64 2.99 -9.94
CA LEU A 127 18.34 2.95 -8.66
C LEU A 127 17.36 2.63 -7.52
N ASP A 128 17.91 2.57 -6.32
CA ASP A 128 17.14 2.62 -5.08
C ASP A 128 16.10 1.50 -4.88
N TRP A 129 16.55 0.26 -5.13
CA TRP A 129 15.74 -0.95 -4.98
C TRP A 129 15.45 -1.34 -3.52
N GLU A 130 15.79 -0.52 -2.52
CA GLU A 130 15.56 -0.83 -1.11
C GLU A 130 14.07 -0.88 -0.73
N PHE A 131 13.22 -0.26 -1.54
CA PHE A 131 11.76 -0.28 -1.44
C PHE A 131 11.11 -1.33 -2.34
N ALA A 132 11.89 -2.24 -2.94
CA ALA A 132 11.33 -3.28 -3.79
C ALA A 132 10.78 -4.47 -2.98
N TYR A 133 9.65 -5.03 -3.43
CA TYR A 133 9.01 -6.18 -2.78
C TYR A 133 8.16 -6.98 -3.76
N SER A 134 7.85 -8.23 -3.40
CA SER A 134 6.91 -9.06 -4.16
C SER A 134 5.48 -8.81 -3.69
N ALA A 135 4.57 -8.51 -4.61
CA ALA A 135 3.16 -8.29 -4.33
C ALA A 135 2.24 -8.70 -5.48
N PRO A 136 0.94 -8.89 -5.22
CA PRO A 136 -0.04 -9.31 -6.24
C PRO A 136 -0.19 -8.28 -7.36
N THR A 137 -0.67 -8.70 -8.55
CA THR A 137 -0.89 -7.76 -9.67
C THR A 137 -2.01 -6.76 -9.37
N GLN A 138 -2.92 -7.08 -8.45
CA GLN A 138 -3.99 -6.21 -7.95
C GLN A 138 -3.47 -4.86 -7.43
N PHE A 139 -2.23 -4.82 -6.95
CA PHE A 139 -1.54 -3.60 -6.51
C PHE A 139 -1.32 -2.57 -7.64
N SER A 140 -1.65 -2.91 -8.89
CA SER A 140 -1.59 -1.99 -10.04
C SER A 140 -2.53 -0.80 -9.93
N LEU A 141 -3.60 -0.91 -9.13
CA LEU A 141 -4.52 0.18 -8.85
C LEU A 141 -4.12 1.03 -7.63
N ASP A 142 -2.99 0.70 -6.99
CA ASP A 142 -2.41 1.48 -5.90
C ASP A 142 -1.27 2.35 -6.46
N PRO A 143 -1.55 3.58 -6.95
CA PRO A 143 -0.52 4.41 -7.55
C PRO A 143 0.54 4.77 -6.50
N PRO A 144 1.83 4.76 -6.86
CA PRO A 144 2.87 5.11 -5.92
C PRO A 144 2.71 6.56 -5.44
N TRP A 145 2.92 6.78 -4.14
CA TRP A 145 2.66 8.05 -3.45
C TRP A 145 3.30 9.26 -4.12
N TRP A 146 4.45 9.08 -4.77
CA TRP A 146 5.20 10.18 -5.38
C TRP A 146 4.58 10.71 -6.67
N LEU A 147 3.64 10.00 -7.29
CA LEU A 147 2.84 10.55 -8.40
C LEU A 147 1.93 11.68 -7.91
N LEU A 148 1.60 11.72 -6.61
CA LEU A 148 0.82 12.80 -6.02
C LEU A 148 1.62 14.11 -5.88
N LEU A 149 2.96 14.07 -6.10
CA LEU A 149 3.94 15.17 -5.94
C LEU A 149 4.07 15.73 -4.51
N GLN A 150 2.98 15.74 -3.75
CA GLN A 150 2.88 16.13 -2.37
C GLN A 150 1.92 15.17 -1.65
N LEU A 151 2.29 14.73 -0.44
CA LEU A 151 1.45 13.88 0.39
C LEU A 151 0.10 14.57 0.68
N PRO A 152 -1.04 13.85 0.57
CA PRO A 152 -2.36 14.42 0.84
C PRO A 152 -2.47 15.11 2.22
N GLU A 153 -1.77 14.59 3.22
CA GLU A 153 -1.75 15.14 4.58
C GLU A 153 -1.09 16.52 4.67
N LEU A 154 -0.29 16.91 3.67
CA LEU A 154 0.41 18.20 3.59
C LEU A 154 -0.32 19.22 2.72
N TRP A 155 -1.45 18.88 2.11
CA TRP A 155 -2.21 19.81 1.28
C TRP A 155 -2.85 20.89 2.14
N SER A 156 -2.73 22.14 1.70
CA SER A 156 -3.18 23.32 2.46
C SER A 156 -4.68 23.30 2.78
N SER A 157 -5.47 22.62 1.95
CA SER A 157 -6.91 22.47 2.13
C SER A 157 -7.33 21.16 2.83
N GLY A 158 -6.38 20.29 3.16
CA GLY A 158 -6.67 18.96 3.72
C GLY A 158 -7.31 17.99 2.71
N ILE A 159 -7.78 16.85 3.22
CA ILE A 159 -8.34 15.76 2.41
C ILE A 159 -9.78 16.02 1.96
N ASP A 160 -10.50 16.93 2.62
CA ASP A 160 -11.90 17.23 2.34
C ASP A 160 -12.10 17.81 0.93
N ASP A 161 -11.16 18.64 0.45
CA ASP A 161 -11.18 19.18 -0.91
C ASP A 161 -11.04 18.08 -1.98
N TRP A 162 -10.39 16.95 -1.65
CA TRP A 162 -10.27 15.81 -2.57
C TRP A 162 -11.54 14.98 -2.65
N SER A 163 -12.36 14.98 -1.59
CA SER A 163 -13.65 14.28 -1.59
C SER A 163 -14.72 14.94 -2.47
N GLN A 164 -14.43 16.14 -3.00
CA GLN A 164 -15.34 16.95 -3.81
C GLN A 164 -15.10 16.83 -5.33
N ILE A 165 -14.10 16.03 -5.74
CA ILE A 165 -13.71 15.83 -7.15
C ILE A 165 -14.34 14.55 -7.70
#